data_AF-A0A497S4X1-F1
#
_entry.id   AF-A0A497S4X1-F1
#
_cell.length_a   1.000
_cell.length_b   1.000
_cell.length_c   1.000
_cell.angle_alpha   90.00
_cell.angle_beta   90.00
_cell.angle_gamma   90.00
#
_symmetry.space_group_name_H-M   'P 1'
#
loop_
_entity.id
_entity.type
_entity.pdbx_description
1 polymer ?
#
loop_
_entity_poly.entity_id
_entity_poly.type
_entity_poly.pdbx_seq_one_letter_code
_entity_poly.pdbx_strand_id
1 'polypeptide(L)'
;MMRTNSILIIFMIISVLGCINNSDKSEETTVAIEKPEIVARYGDIVEVNYIARLENGTIFDTTYEDVAESSGIYNPTRIYKPLRFRIGEGKVIRGFEMNIIGMRIHENKTFRVPPELGYGYWDPKKVIEIDKIQRSPRIINVSIDEFVRNLKQEPIINKTYLVNKSGWNVTVIKIRNDTVEIRQTPPVGSGVITPYGIGTVNLTEDYILIEINPKLGEKIKTEYGNARVIGIGRKKIRLDFNHELAGETLYFEVVLENITRLRGNETL
;
A
#
# COMPACT_ATOMS: atom_id res chain seq x y z
N MET A 1 84.43 -44.89 -48.82
CA MET A 1 84.79 -44.14 -47.59
C MET A 1 84.11 -44.81 -46.41
N MET A 2 84.83 -45.67 -45.67
CA MET A 2 84.52 -46.07 -44.28
C MET A 2 85.72 -46.88 -43.76
N ARG A 3 86.20 -46.56 -42.56
CA ARG A 3 87.40 -47.16 -41.94
C ARG A 3 87.01 -48.11 -40.81
N THR A 4 87.41 -49.37 -40.96
CA THR A 4 88.12 -50.19 -39.97
C THR A 4 88.02 -49.92 -38.44
N ASN A 5 87.74 -51.02 -37.74
CA ASN A 5 88.38 -51.52 -36.51
C ASN A 5 87.83 -51.15 -35.11
N SER A 6 87.21 -52.17 -34.49
CA SER A 6 87.66 -52.88 -33.28
C SER A 6 88.15 -52.10 -32.04
N ILE A 7 87.58 -52.42 -30.87
CA ILE A 7 88.25 -53.14 -29.75
C ILE A 7 87.25 -53.37 -28.60
N LEU A 8 87.41 -54.50 -27.88
CA LEU A 8 86.62 -54.93 -26.72
C LEU A 8 87.49 -54.83 -25.45
N ILE A 9 87.07 -54.08 -24.42
CA ILE A 9 87.68 -54.12 -23.05
C ILE A 9 86.59 -53.99 -21.97
N ILE A 10 86.77 -54.73 -20.87
CA ILE A 10 85.91 -54.84 -19.68
C ILE A 10 86.53 -54.06 -18.50
N PHE A 11 85.78 -53.18 -17.82
CA PHE A 11 85.96 -52.63 -16.44
C PHE A 11 84.65 -51.85 -16.10
N MET A 12 84.12 -51.70 -14.87
CA MET A 12 84.24 -52.41 -13.58
C MET A 12 83.07 -51.97 -12.64
N ILE A 13 82.85 -52.69 -11.52
CA ILE A 13 81.81 -52.44 -10.50
C ILE A 13 82.01 -51.11 -9.74
N ILE A 14 80.94 -50.30 -9.58
CA ILE A 14 80.69 -49.52 -8.34
C ILE A 14 79.19 -49.55 -8.03
N SER A 15 78.84 -50.04 -6.83
CA SER A 15 77.52 -49.91 -6.20
C SER A 15 77.48 -48.69 -5.29
N VAL A 16 76.46 -47.84 -5.38
CA VAL A 16 76.18 -46.81 -4.35
C VAL A 16 74.70 -46.85 -3.94
N LEU A 17 74.51 -46.76 -2.63
CA LEU A 17 73.25 -46.84 -1.90
C LEU A 17 72.75 -45.41 -1.58
N GLY A 18 71.44 -45.16 -1.71
CA GLY A 18 70.78 -43.93 -1.23
C GLY A 18 71.03 -42.66 -2.09
N CYS A 19 70.12 -41.68 -2.14
CA CYS A 19 68.92 -41.48 -1.31
C CYS A 19 67.66 -41.29 -2.16
N ILE A 20 66.53 -41.82 -1.69
CA ILE A 20 65.20 -41.49 -2.19
C ILE A 20 64.76 -40.20 -1.49
N ASN A 21 64.52 -39.13 -2.26
CA ASN A 21 63.76 -37.97 -1.82
C ASN A 21 62.56 -37.79 -2.78
N ASN A 22 61.55 -38.65 -2.62
CA ASN A 22 60.21 -38.34 -3.11
C ASN A 22 59.53 -37.43 -2.08
N SER A 23 59.63 -36.12 -2.26
CA SER A 23 58.69 -35.20 -1.63
C SER A 23 57.41 -35.21 -2.46
N ASP A 24 56.44 -36.00 -2.04
CA ASP A 24 55.08 -36.00 -2.60
C ASP A 24 54.52 -34.57 -2.58
N LYS A 25 54.30 -34.01 -3.78
CA LYS A 25 53.43 -32.86 -3.95
C LYS A 25 52.03 -33.38 -4.27
N SER A 26 51.24 -33.62 -3.23
CA SER A 26 49.79 -33.68 -3.37
C SER A 26 49.29 -32.31 -3.81
N GLU A 27 48.75 -32.21 -5.03
CA GLU A 27 47.99 -31.03 -5.44
C GLU A 27 46.69 -31.00 -4.63
N GLU A 28 46.62 -30.14 -3.61
CA GLU A 28 45.37 -29.81 -2.94
C GLU A 28 44.45 -29.12 -3.94
N THR A 29 43.51 -29.91 -4.50
CA THR A 29 42.38 -29.38 -5.26
C THR A 29 41.50 -28.62 -4.28
N THR A 30 41.69 -27.31 -4.20
CA THR A 30 40.84 -26.42 -3.40
C THR A 30 39.46 -26.33 -4.03
N VAL A 31 38.56 -27.24 -3.63
CA VAL A 31 37.14 -27.13 -3.92
C VAL A 31 36.64 -25.86 -3.22
N ALA A 32 36.51 -24.77 -3.98
CA ALA A 32 35.84 -23.58 -3.53
C ALA A 32 34.38 -23.93 -3.23
N ILE A 33 34.06 -24.10 -1.95
CA ILE A 33 32.67 -24.26 -1.50
C ILE A 33 32.01 -22.90 -1.73
N GLU A 34 31.32 -22.75 -2.86
CA GLU A 34 30.49 -21.58 -3.11
C GLU A 34 29.52 -21.42 -1.94
N LYS A 35 29.63 -20.27 -1.25
CA LYS A 35 28.74 -19.91 -0.16
C LYS A 35 27.31 -19.99 -0.67
N PRO A 36 26.40 -20.77 -0.04
CA PRO A 36 25.07 -20.99 -0.58
C PRO A 36 24.36 -19.66 -0.79
N GLU A 37 23.95 -19.46 -2.04
CA GLU A 37 23.43 -18.19 -2.53
C GLU A 37 22.16 -17.81 -1.76
N ILE A 38 22.14 -16.62 -1.16
CA ILE A 38 21.03 -16.20 -0.31
C ILE A 38 19.90 -15.73 -1.21
N VAL A 39 18.91 -16.59 -1.42
CA VAL A 39 17.63 -16.25 -2.04
C VAL A 39 16.61 -15.79 -1.00
N ALA A 40 15.73 -14.86 -1.41
CA ALA A 40 14.64 -14.35 -0.58
C ALA A 40 13.56 -15.42 -0.36
N ARG A 41 13.06 -15.54 0.88
CA ARG A 41 11.99 -16.47 1.24
C ARG A 41 11.06 -15.90 2.31
N TYR A 42 9.97 -16.61 2.57
CA TYR A 42 9.00 -16.27 3.62
C TYR A 42 9.69 -15.97 4.97
N GLY A 43 9.29 -14.88 5.62
CA GLY A 43 9.85 -14.41 6.88
C GLY A 43 11.11 -13.54 6.77
N ASP A 44 11.80 -13.52 5.62
CA ASP A 44 12.89 -12.56 5.41
C ASP A 44 12.35 -11.14 5.31
N ILE A 45 13.15 -10.17 5.75
CA ILE A 45 12.95 -8.76 5.44
C ILE A 45 13.76 -8.45 4.17
N VAL A 46 13.09 -7.91 3.16
CA VAL A 46 13.69 -7.53 1.88
C VAL A 46 13.63 -6.03 1.68
N GLU A 47 14.59 -5.51 0.93
CA GLU A 47 14.60 -4.12 0.43
C GLU A 47 14.67 -4.20 -1.09
N VAL A 48 13.64 -3.66 -1.77
CA VAL A 48 13.51 -3.75 -3.23
C VAL A 48 13.36 -2.36 -3.85
N ASN A 49 14.09 -2.10 -4.93
CA ASN A 49 13.76 -1.01 -5.82
C ASN A 49 12.79 -1.51 -6.90
N TYR A 50 11.86 -0.67 -7.36
CA TYR A 50 10.94 -1.03 -8.43
C TYR A 50 10.43 0.15 -9.25
N ILE A 51 9.96 -0.16 -10.46
CA ILE A 51 9.10 0.69 -11.29
C ILE A 51 7.80 -0.09 -11.55
N ALA A 52 6.65 0.53 -11.31
CA ALA A 52 5.33 -0.07 -11.47
C ALA A 52 4.52 0.65 -12.57
N ARG A 53 4.02 -0.12 -13.54
CA ARG A 53 3.34 0.39 -14.75
C ARG A 53 2.01 -0.30 -15.03
N LEU A 54 1.12 0.40 -15.72
CA LEU A 54 -0.06 -0.17 -16.38
C LEU A 54 0.31 -0.78 -17.73
N GLU A 55 -0.60 -1.57 -18.32
CA GLU A 55 -0.41 -2.20 -19.65
C GLU A 55 -0.10 -1.18 -20.76
N ASN A 56 -0.67 0.04 -20.67
CA ASN A 56 -0.41 1.13 -21.61
C ASN A 56 0.96 1.84 -21.40
N GLY A 57 1.81 1.33 -20.50
CA GLY A 57 3.12 1.89 -20.17
C GLY A 57 3.11 3.03 -19.14
N THR A 58 1.94 3.49 -18.67
CA THR A 58 1.86 4.56 -17.66
C THR A 58 2.50 4.12 -16.35
N ILE A 59 3.53 4.82 -15.89
CA ILE A 59 4.12 4.61 -14.57
C ILE A 59 3.17 5.20 -13.51
N PHE A 60 2.81 4.40 -12.51
CA PHE A 60 1.93 4.83 -11.42
C PHE A 60 2.61 4.81 -10.04
N ASP A 61 3.71 4.06 -9.89
CA ASP A 61 4.51 4.04 -8.67
C ASP A 61 5.98 3.66 -8.97
N THR A 62 6.91 4.10 -8.13
CA THR A 62 8.36 3.85 -8.27
C THR A 62 9.12 4.15 -6.97
N THR A 63 10.23 3.45 -6.71
CA THR A 63 11.18 3.83 -5.65
C THR A 63 12.25 4.82 -6.12
N TYR A 64 12.40 5.00 -7.43
CA TYR A 64 13.39 5.87 -8.06
C TYR A 64 12.85 7.30 -8.25
N GLU A 65 13.58 8.30 -7.77
CA GLU A 65 13.17 9.71 -7.77
C GLU A 65 13.12 10.31 -9.18
N ASP A 66 14.16 10.09 -9.98
CA ASP A 66 14.31 10.50 -11.38
C ASP A 66 13.21 9.90 -12.28
N VAL A 67 12.83 8.65 -12.04
CA VAL A 67 11.68 8.01 -12.70
C VAL A 67 10.36 8.69 -12.30
N ALA A 68 10.20 9.07 -11.04
CA ALA A 68 9.01 9.77 -10.56
C ALA A 68 8.89 11.18 -11.13
N GLU A 69 10.00 11.92 -11.24
CA GLU A 69 10.05 13.23 -11.90
C GLU A 69 9.72 13.12 -13.39
N SER A 70 10.43 12.26 -14.13
CA SER A 70 10.27 12.11 -15.57
C SER A 70 8.91 11.54 -16.01
N SER A 71 8.22 10.80 -15.14
CA SER A 71 6.84 10.33 -15.36
C SER A 71 5.75 11.22 -14.77
N GLY A 72 6.11 12.32 -14.11
CA GLY A 72 5.15 13.30 -13.58
C GLY A 72 4.38 12.86 -12.33
N ILE A 73 4.83 11.81 -11.63
CA ILE A 73 4.24 11.31 -10.37
C ILE A 73 5.05 11.70 -9.12
N TYR A 74 6.03 12.60 -9.29
CA TYR A 74 6.86 13.10 -8.19
C TYR A 74 6.05 13.73 -7.07
N ASN A 75 6.34 13.30 -5.84
CA ASN A 75 5.78 13.87 -4.62
C ASN A 75 6.93 14.37 -3.73
N PRO A 76 7.07 15.70 -3.48
CA PRO A 76 8.16 16.27 -2.68
C PRO A 76 8.13 15.86 -1.20
N THR A 77 7.04 15.23 -0.71
CA THR A 77 6.97 14.70 0.67
C THR A 77 7.30 13.21 0.74
N ARG A 78 7.63 12.55 -0.39
CA ARG A 78 8.00 11.14 -0.44
C ARG A 78 9.52 11.00 -0.36
N ILE A 79 9.99 10.06 0.46
CA ILE A 79 11.40 9.65 0.48
C ILE A 79 11.56 8.50 -0.51
N TYR A 80 12.25 8.76 -1.62
CA TYR A 80 12.58 7.78 -2.65
C TYR A 80 13.77 6.93 -2.19
N LYS A 81 13.49 5.66 -1.89
CA LYS A 81 14.46 4.64 -1.44
C LYS A 81 13.85 3.24 -1.60
N PRO A 82 14.65 2.16 -1.51
CA PRO A 82 14.14 0.80 -1.58
C PRO A 82 12.97 0.54 -0.62
N LEU A 83 11.92 -0.09 -1.13
CA LEU A 83 10.76 -0.51 -0.36
C LEU A 83 11.16 -1.67 0.55
N ARG A 84 11.11 -1.43 1.86
CA ARG A 84 11.45 -2.40 2.90
C ARG A 84 10.19 -3.07 3.46
N PHE A 85 10.09 -4.39 3.35
CA PHE A 85 8.98 -5.16 3.92
C PHE A 85 9.40 -6.59 4.30
N ARG A 86 8.61 -7.25 5.16
CA ARG A 86 8.80 -8.68 5.48
C ARG A 86 7.89 -9.53 4.59
N ILE A 87 8.47 -10.53 3.91
CA ILE A 87 7.72 -11.47 3.06
C ILE A 87 6.80 -12.32 3.95
N GLY A 88 5.50 -12.29 3.67
CA GLY A 88 4.47 -13.06 4.35
C GLY A 88 3.57 -12.24 5.28
N GLU A 89 3.87 -10.95 5.51
CA GLU A 89 3.05 -10.08 6.36
C GLU A 89 1.92 -9.36 5.61
N GLY A 90 1.77 -9.58 4.29
CA GLY A 90 0.71 -8.94 3.50
C GLY A 90 0.81 -7.42 3.42
N LYS A 91 2.03 -6.86 3.57
CA LYS A 91 2.29 -5.41 3.50
C LYS A 91 2.24 -4.84 2.08
N VAL A 92 2.32 -5.71 1.08
CA VAL A 92 2.29 -5.41 -0.35
C VAL A 92 1.29 -6.33 -1.04
N ILE A 93 0.91 -6.02 -2.29
CA ILE A 93 0.00 -6.86 -3.06
C ILE A 93 0.57 -8.28 -3.26
N ARG A 94 -0.29 -9.30 -3.19
CA ARG A 94 0.10 -10.71 -3.15
C ARG A 94 1.00 -11.12 -4.33
N GLY A 95 0.67 -10.67 -5.54
CA GLY A 95 1.44 -10.99 -6.75
C GLY A 95 2.83 -10.35 -6.77
N PHE A 96 3.02 -9.22 -6.11
CA PHE A 96 4.35 -8.61 -5.95
C PHE A 96 5.18 -9.47 -4.99
N GLU A 97 4.68 -9.74 -3.78
CA GLU A 97 5.36 -10.56 -2.77
C GLU A 97 5.74 -11.95 -3.31
N MET A 98 4.82 -12.63 -4.00
CA MET A 98 5.06 -13.95 -4.60
C MET A 98 6.19 -13.94 -5.65
N ASN A 99 6.41 -12.82 -6.35
CA ASN A 99 7.47 -12.73 -7.35
C ASN A 99 8.84 -12.39 -6.77
N ILE A 100 8.92 -11.83 -5.55
CA ILE A 100 10.21 -11.60 -4.87
C ILE A 100 10.79 -12.90 -4.29
N ILE A 101 9.94 -13.86 -3.92
CA ILE A 101 10.39 -15.16 -3.42
C ILE A 101 11.27 -15.85 -4.47
N GLY A 102 12.44 -16.32 -4.05
CA GLY A 102 13.46 -16.95 -4.89
C GLY A 102 14.45 -15.98 -5.54
N MET A 103 14.22 -14.66 -5.52
CA MET A 103 15.18 -13.69 -6.05
C MET A 103 16.46 -13.63 -5.21
N ARG A 104 17.58 -13.34 -5.87
CA ARG A 104 18.90 -13.09 -5.28
C ARG A 104 19.15 -11.59 -5.10
N ILE A 105 20.11 -11.25 -4.23
CA ILE A 105 20.54 -9.85 -4.07
C ILE A 105 21.18 -9.37 -5.38
N HIS A 106 20.78 -8.17 -5.82
CA HIS A 106 21.04 -7.52 -7.11
C HIS A 106 20.42 -8.22 -8.34
N GLU A 107 19.54 -9.21 -8.17
CA GLU A 107 18.75 -9.75 -9.28
C GLU A 107 17.72 -8.73 -9.76
N ASN A 108 17.68 -8.49 -11.06
CA ASN A 108 16.59 -7.76 -11.72
C ASN A 108 15.57 -8.77 -12.28
N LYS A 109 14.30 -8.57 -11.95
CA LYS A 109 13.19 -9.41 -12.41
C LYS A 109 12.02 -8.55 -12.87
N THR A 110 11.48 -8.87 -14.03
CA THR A 110 10.24 -8.28 -14.54
C THR A 110 9.09 -9.28 -14.46
N PHE A 111 7.90 -8.81 -14.07
CA PHE A 111 6.72 -9.66 -13.94
C PHE A 111 5.43 -8.86 -14.05
N ARG A 112 4.32 -9.57 -14.32
CA ARG A 112 2.97 -9.01 -14.31
C ARG A 112 2.15 -9.56 -13.13
N VAL A 113 1.28 -8.73 -12.59
CA VAL A 113 0.36 -9.05 -11.49
C VAL A 113 -1.07 -8.83 -11.98
N PRO A 114 -1.84 -9.90 -12.25
CA PRO A 114 -3.26 -9.78 -12.64
C PRO A 114 -4.11 -9.28 -11.46
N PRO A 115 -5.34 -8.78 -11.71
CA PRO A 115 -6.19 -8.18 -10.69
C PRO A 115 -6.36 -9.02 -9.42
N GLU A 116 -6.57 -10.33 -9.55
CA GLU A 116 -6.75 -11.29 -8.42
C GLU A 116 -5.54 -11.38 -7.48
N LEU A 117 -4.36 -11.01 -7.96
CA LEU A 117 -3.11 -10.95 -7.19
C LEU A 117 -2.69 -9.51 -6.89
N GLY A 118 -3.35 -8.52 -7.50
CA GLY A 118 -3.18 -7.09 -7.29
C GLY A 118 -4.26 -6.51 -6.38
N TYR A 119 -5.05 -5.57 -6.91
CA TYR A 119 -6.07 -4.82 -6.15
C TYR A 119 -7.50 -5.38 -6.29
N GLY A 120 -7.65 -6.58 -6.86
CA GLY A 120 -8.93 -7.22 -7.17
C GLY A 120 -9.58 -6.67 -8.43
N TYR A 121 -10.64 -7.35 -8.88
CA TYR A 121 -11.52 -6.81 -9.93
C TYR A 121 -12.37 -5.65 -9.40
N TRP A 122 -12.80 -4.80 -10.32
CA TRP A 122 -13.86 -3.82 -10.06
C TRP A 122 -15.16 -4.53 -9.66
N ASP A 123 -15.70 -4.18 -8.50
CA ASP A 123 -16.91 -4.76 -7.93
C ASP A 123 -18.09 -3.77 -8.05
N PRO A 124 -19.16 -4.10 -8.80
CA PRO A 124 -20.35 -3.24 -8.90
C PRO A 124 -21.04 -3.02 -7.54
N LYS A 125 -20.85 -3.89 -6.55
CA LYS A 125 -21.42 -3.73 -5.19
C LYS A 125 -20.73 -2.64 -4.38
N LYS A 126 -19.53 -2.20 -4.80
CA LYS A 126 -18.84 -1.02 -4.25
C LYS A 126 -19.24 0.27 -4.96
N VAL A 127 -20.14 0.22 -5.94
CA VAL A 127 -20.85 1.41 -6.41
C VAL A 127 -22.11 1.61 -5.59
N ILE A 128 -22.22 2.76 -4.94
CA ILE A 128 -23.44 3.15 -4.23
C ILE A 128 -24.14 4.31 -4.93
N GLU A 129 -25.45 4.36 -4.79
CA GLU A 129 -26.27 5.52 -5.15
C GLU A 129 -26.72 6.25 -3.90
N ILE A 130 -26.44 7.55 -3.85
CA ILE A 130 -26.92 8.45 -2.78
C ILE A 130 -27.86 9.49 -3.36
N ASP A 131 -28.81 9.98 -2.56
CA ASP A 131 -29.61 11.14 -2.95
C ASP A 131 -28.76 12.42 -2.93
N LYS A 132 -28.93 13.25 -3.97
CA LYS A 132 -28.24 14.53 -4.12
C LYS A 132 -28.60 15.52 -3.01
N ILE A 133 -29.82 15.42 -2.50
CA ILE A 133 -30.34 16.25 -1.39
C ILE A 133 -30.64 15.33 -0.22
N GLN A 134 -29.82 15.43 0.83
CA GLN A 134 -30.06 14.77 2.11
C GLN A 134 -31.09 15.58 2.91
N ARG A 135 -32.15 14.94 3.41
CA ARG A 135 -33.28 15.59 4.08
C ARG A 135 -33.41 15.11 5.52
N SER A 136 -33.31 16.04 6.47
CA SER A 136 -33.45 15.76 7.91
C SER A 136 -34.49 16.69 8.54
N PRO A 137 -35.31 16.24 9.50
CA PRO A 137 -36.23 17.11 10.23
C PRO A 137 -35.50 18.23 10.98
N ARG A 138 -36.04 19.45 10.94
CA ARG A 138 -35.56 20.57 11.77
C ARG A 138 -35.92 20.41 13.24
N ILE A 139 -36.98 19.66 13.55
CA ILE A 139 -37.37 19.34 14.92
C ILE A 139 -37.22 17.84 15.11
N ILE A 140 -36.48 17.45 16.14
CA ILE A 140 -36.28 16.04 16.53
C ILE A 140 -36.49 15.88 18.04
N ASN A 141 -36.91 14.69 18.45
CA ASN A 141 -36.96 14.30 19.85
C ASN A 141 -35.75 13.42 20.18
N VAL A 142 -35.04 13.74 21.26
CA VAL A 142 -33.93 12.95 21.81
C VAL A 142 -34.23 12.60 23.26
N SER A 143 -33.65 11.52 23.78
CA SER A 143 -33.76 11.24 25.23
C SER A 143 -32.99 12.28 26.04
N ILE A 144 -33.44 12.56 27.28
CA ILE A 144 -32.72 13.45 28.20
C ILE A 144 -31.29 12.92 28.42
N ASP A 145 -31.13 11.61 28.64
CA ASP A 145 -29.81 11.00 28.82
C ASP A 145 -28.90 11.20 27.61
N GLU A 146 -29.41 11.08 26.38
CA GLU A 146 -28.62 11.34 25.17
C GLU A 146 -28.20 12.81 25.06
N PHE A 147 -29.13 13.72 25.34
CA PHE A 147 -28.86 15.15 25.37
C PHE A 147 -27.72 15.48 26.35
N VAL A 148 -27.83 15.00 27.60
CA VAL A 148 -26.82 15.23 28.65
C VAL A 148 -25.51 14.50 28.33
N ARG A 149 -25.54 13.26 27.82
CA ARG A 149 -24.33 12.53 27.39
C ARG A 149 -23.57 13.28 26.30
N ASN A 150 -24.27 13.87 25.33
CA ASN A 150 -23.66 14.52 24.17
C ASN A 150 -23.21 15.97 24.46
N LEU A 151 -23.97 16.74 25.24
CA LEU A 151 -23.73 18.17 25.47
C LEU A 151 -23.14 18.50 26.85
N LYS A 152 -23.04 17.51 27.75
CA LYS A 152 -22.57 17.64 29.14
C LYS A 152 -23.29 18.73 29.94
N GLN A 153 -24.55 18.99 29.60
CA GLN A 153 -25.41 20.02 30.17
C GLN A 153 -26.85 19.55 30.17
N GLU A 154 -27.61 19.96 31.19
CA GLU A 154 -29.05 19.76 31.26
C GLU A 154 -29.80 20.55 30.17
N PRO A 155 -30.93 20.05 29.66
CA PRO A 155 -31.80 20.77 28.74
C PRO A 155 -32.55 21.90 29.46
N ILE A 156 -32.54 23.09 28.87
CA ILE A 156 -33.24 24.29 29.37
C ILE A 156 -34.05 24.85 28.21
N ILE A 157 -35.37 24.97 28.40
CA ILE A 157 -36.29 25.49 27.37
C ILE A 157 -35.83 26.87 26.89
N ASN A 158 -35.89 27.08 25.57
CA ASN A 158 -35.40 28.25 24.83
C ASN A 158 -33.88 28.51 24.88
N LYS A 159 -33.07 27.71 25.59
CA LYS A 159 -31.62 27.81 25.51
C LYS A 159 -31.10 27.15 24.23
N THR A 160 -30.11 27.79 23.62
CA THR A 160 -29.37 27.28 22.46
C THR A 160 -28.03 26.69 22.88
N TYR A 161 -27.65 25.57 22.26
CA TYR A 161 -26.46 24.78 22.53
C TYR A 161 -25.72 24.52 21.22
N LEU A 162 -24.39 24.63 21.21
CA LEU A 162 -23.56 24.22 20.08
C LEU A 162 -23.31 22.71 20.16
N VAL A 163 -23.65 21.97 19.09
CA VAL A 163 -23.38 20.53 19.00
C VAL A 163 -22.01 20.32 18.33
N ASN A 164 -20.99 20.01 19.13
CA ASN A 164 -19.61 19.83 18.63
C ASN A 164 -19.49 18.80 17.49
N LYS A 165 -20.35 17.76 17.46
CA LYS A 165 -20.31 16.70 16.43
C LYS A 165 -20.82 17.16 15.06
N SER A 166 -21.89 17.98 15.00
CA SER A 166 -22.44 18.50 13.74
C SER A 166 -21.94 19.90 13.38
N GLY A 167 -21.30 20.59 14.32
CA GLY A 167 -20.83 21.97 14.14
C GLY A 167 -21.94 23.01 14.12
N TRP A 168 -23.17 22.67 14.52
CA TRP A 168 -24.29 23.62 14.50
C TRP A 168 -25.11 23.68 15.79
N ASN A 169 -25.92 24.75 15.87
CA ASN A 169 -26.72 25.07 17.04
C ASN A 169 -28.03 24.26 17.08
N VAL A 170 -28.44 23.89 18.29
CA VAL A 170 -29.76 23.34 18.60
C VAL A 170 -30.41 24.15 19.73
N THR A 171 -31.72 24.39 19.64
CA THR A 171 -32.50 25.12 20.64
C THR A 171 -33.55 24.19 21.24
N VAL A 172 -33.64 24.11 22.56
CA VAL A 172 -34.68 23.29 23.23
C VAL A 172 -36.04 23.99 23.09
N ILE A 173 -37.00 23.32 22.45
CA ILE A 173 -38.38 23.80 22.29
C ILE A 173 -39.23 23.38 23.49
N LYS A 174 -39.11 22.12 23.89
CA LYS A 174 -39.96 21.50 24.92
C LYS A 174 -39.21 20.38 25.64
N ILE A 175 -39.51 20.23 26.92
CA ILE A 175 -39.05 19.10 27.74
C ILE A 175 -40.29 18.29 28.15
N ARG A 176 -40.18 16.97 28.10
CA ARG A 176 -41.16 15.98 28.56
C ARG A 176 -40.49 15.10 29.62
N ASN A 177 -41.19 14.09 30.14
CA ASN A 177 -40.68 13.27 31.26
C ASN A 177 -39.35 12.56 30.96
N ASP A 178 -39.13 12.14 29.71
CA ASP A 178 -38.00 11.32 29.25
C ASP A 178 -37.26 11.92 28.03
N THR A 179 -37.86 12.91 27.37
CA THR A 179 -37.49 13.37 26.04
C THR A 179 -37.43 14.89 25.93
N VAL A 180 -36.51 15.37 25.08
CA VAL A 180 -36.29 16.78 24.77
C VAL A 180 -36.57 16.98 23.28
N GLU A 181 -37.46 17.92 22.97
CA GLU A 181 -37.81 18.34 21.62
C GLU A 181 -36.90 19.50 21.24
N ILE A 182 -36.01 19.31 20.26
CA ILE A 182 -34.97 20.28 19.89
C ILE A 182 -35.12 20.75 18.44
N ARG A 183 -34.97 22.07 18.23
CA ARG A 183 -34.89 22.70 16.91
C ARG A 183 -33.44 22.81 16.46
N GLN A 184 -33.11 22.20 15.34
CA GLN A 184 -31.80 22.31 14.69
C GLN A 184 -31.73 23.58 13.82
N THR A 185 -30.65 24.34 13.97
CA THR A 185 -30.41 25.59 13.24
C THR A 185 -28.99 25.59 12.65
N PRO A 186 -28.76 24.84 11.55
CA PRO A 186 -27.50 24.86 10.82
C PRO A 186 -27.28 26.20 10.07
N PRO A 187 -26.03 26.64 9.89
CA PRO A 187 -25.73 27.85 9.12
C PRO A 187 -26.03 27.64 7.63
N VAL A 188 -27.03 28.35 7.11
CA VAL A 188 -27.44 28.31 5.69
C VAL A 188 -26.30 28.77 4.79
N GLY A 189 -26.16 28.14 3.62
CA GLY A 189 -25.10 28.42 2.65
C GLY A 189 -23.71 27.92 3.05
N SER A 190 -23.52 27.46 4.29
CA SER A 190 -22.24 26.86 4.70
C SER A 190 -22.02 25.48 4.06
N GLY A 191 -20.75 25.13 3.86
CA GLY A 191 -20.33 23.76 3.57
C GLY A 191 -20.28 22.95 4.86
N VAL A 192 -21.21 22.02 5.03
CA VAL A 192 -21.21 21.06 6.15
C VAL A 192 -20.64 19.73 5.72
N ILE A 193 -19.90 19.08 6.62
CA ILE A 193 -19.38 17.74 6.41
C ILE A 193 -20.54 16.75 6.56
N THR A 194 -20.75 15.94 5.52
CA THR A 194 -21.71 14.82 5.51
C THR A 194 -20.95 13.48 5.45
N PRO A 195 -21.62 12.35 5.69
CA PRO A 195 -21.13 11.02 5.35
C PRO A 195 -20.46 10.91 3.97
N TYR A 196 -20.94 11.68 2.99
CA TYR A 196 -20.55 11.59 1.58
C TYR A 196 -19.79 12.82 1.08
N GLY A 197 -19.05 13.51 1.96
CA GLY A 197 -18.28 14.71 1.63
C GLY A 197 -19.00 16.01 2.00
N ILE A 198 -18.56 17.15 1.44
CA ILE A 198 -19.09 18.47 1.79
C ILE A 198 -20.39 18.75 1.01
N GLY A 199 -21.43 19.20 1.71
CA GLY A 199 -22.69 19.65 1.11
C GLY A 199 -23.12 21.03 1.59
N THR A 200 -23.95 21.71 0.82
CA THR A 200 -24.46 23.06 1.13
C THR A 200 -25.79 23.00 1.87
N VAL A 201 -25.89 23.71 2.99
CA VAL A 201 -27.13 23.77 3.80
C VAL A 201 -28.16 24.72 3.20
N ASN A 202 -29.35 24.20 2.98
CA ASN A 202 -30.59 24.94 2.76
C ASN A 202 -31.63 24.56 3.84
N LEU A 203 -32.59 25.45 4.09
CA LEU A 203 -33.67 25.24 5.08
C LEU A 203 -35.05 25.44 4.46
N THR A 204 -36.00 24.66 4.94
CA THR A 204 -37.45 24.87 4.78
C THR A 204 -38.07 25.07 6.17
N GLU A 205 -39.39 25.22 6.27
CA GLU A 205 -40.07 25.32 7.57
C GLU A 205 -39.80 24.07 8.44
N ASP A 206 -39.96 22.88 7.85
CA ASP A 206 -39.87 21.59 8.56
C ASP A 206 -38.54 20.85 8.41
N TYR A 207 -37.76 21.09 7.35
CA TYR A 207 -36.59 20.27 6.99
C TYR A 207 -35.30 21.06 6.76
N ILE A 208 -34.20 20.47 7.20
CA ILE A 208 -32.84 20.75 6.73
C ILE A 208 -32.66 19.98 5.44
N LEU A 209 -32.17 20.67 4.41
CA LEU A 209 -31.80 20.10 3.13
C LEU A 209 -30.30 20.32 2.94
N ILE A 210 -29.51 19.25 2.81
CA ILE A 210 -28.08 19.37 2.51
C ILE A 210 -27.89 18.87 1.08
N GLU A 211 -27.55 19.79 0.17
CA GLU A 211 -27.30 19.44 -1.24
C GLU A 211 -25.82 19.17 -1.48
N ILE A 212 -25.51 17.99 -2.01
CA ILE A 212 -24.16 17.57 -2.37
C ILE A 212 -23.97 17.88 -3.86
N ASN A 213 -22.97 18.71 -4.18
CA ASN A 213 -22.72 19.23 -5.53
C ASN A 213 -21.28 18.90 -6.00
N PRO A 214 -20.95 17.61 -6.21
CA PRO A 214 -19.61 17.21 -6.63
C PRO A 214 -19.41 17.39 -8.13
N LYS A 215 -18.18 17.24 -8.60
CA LYS A 215 -17.83 17.15 -10.02
C LYS A 215 -17.68 15.70 -10.45
N LEU A 216 -17.98 15.41 -11.72
CA LEU A 216 -17.74 14.08 -12.29
C LEU A 216 -16.23 13.79 -12.31
N GLY A 217 -15.84 12.59 -11.87
CA GLY A 217 -14.45 12.17 -11.70
C GLY A 217 -13.79 12.64 -10.40
N GLU A 218 -14.45 13.46 -9.59
CA GLU A 218 -13.90 13.95 -8.30
C GLU A 218 -13.67 12.80 -7.33
N LYS A 219 -12.52 12.83 -6.62
CA LYS A 219 -12.23 11.95 -5.49
C LYS A 219 -12.69 12.64 -4.21
N ILE A 220 -13.74 12.11 -3.58
CA ILE A 220 -14.30 12.65 -2.35
C ILE A 220 -13.93 11.77 -1.16
N LYS A 221 -13.62 12.40 -0.02
CA LYS A 221 -13.43 11.70 1.25
C LYS A 221 -14.78 11.57 1.96
N THR A 222 -15.15 10.35 2.29
CA THR A 222 -16.41 9.97 2.94
C THR A 222 -16.12 9.30 4.29
N GLU A 223 -17.14 9.08 5.12
CA GLU A 223 -16.97 8.28 6.35
C GLU A 223 -16.66 6.80 6.08
N TYR A 224 -16.97 6.31 4.88
CA TYR A 224 -16.73 4.93 4.42
C TYR A 224 -15.39 4.77 3.67
N GLY A 225 -14.57 5.83 3.58
CA GLY A 225 -13.31 5.86 2.82
C GLY A 225 -13.32 6.85 1.67
N ASN A 226 -12.41 6.70 0.72
CA ASN A 226 -12.35 7.54 -0.48
C ASN A 226 -13.26 6.94 -1.57
N ALA A 227 -14.01 7.79 -2.26
CA ALA A 227 -14.85 7.40 -3.39
C ALA A 227 -14.61 8.29 -4.62
N ARG A 228 -14.80 7.74 -5.81
CA ARG A 228 -14.81 8.50 -7.06
C ARG A 228 -16.26 8.76 -7.49
N VAL A 229 -16.54 9.99 -7.90
CA VAL A 229 -17.86 10.37 -8.44
C VAL A 229 -17.96 9.89 -9.89
N ILE A 230 -18.73 8.84 -10.15
CA ILE A 230 -18.85 8.22 -11.49
C ILE A 230 -20.16 8.55 -12.21
N GLY A 231 -21.08 9.28 -11.57
CA GLY A 231 -22.30 9.75 -12.22
C GLY A 231 -23.05 10.77 -11.38
N ILE A 232 -23.61 11.80 -12.04
CA ILE A 232 -24.42 12.83 -11.40
C ILE A 232 -25.74 12.92 -12.17
N GLY A 233 -26.81 12.41 -11.57
CA GLY A 233 -28.17 12.52 -12.07
C GLY A 233 -28.92 13.70 -11.45
N ARG A 234 -30.17 13.93 -11.88
CA ARG A 234 -31.01 15.03 -11.36
C ARG A 234 -31.32 14.91 -9.86
N LYS A 235 -31.44 13.69 -9.34
CA LYS A 235 -31.79 13.39 -7.93
C LYS A 235 -30.74 12.58 -7.17
N LYS A 236 -29.83 11.91 -7.89
CA LYS A 236 -28.89 10.93 -7.31
C LYS A 236 -27.48 11.14 -7.80
N ILE A 237 -26.51 10.76 -6.97
CA ILE A 237 -25.09 10.69 -7.30
C ILE A 237 -24.64 9.23 -7.20
N ARG A 238 -23.82 8.77 -8.16
CA ARG A 238 -23.18 7.46 -8.14
C ARG A 238 -21.74 7.60 -7.68
N LEU A 239 -21.40 6.91 -6.60
CA LEU A 239 -20.08 6.92 -5.97
C LEU A 239 -19.46 5.53 -6.08
N ASP A 240 -18.21 5.47 -6.52
CA ASP A 240 -17.43 4.25 -6.69
C ASP A 240 -16.36 4.14 -5.60
N PHE A 241 -16.44 3.09 -4.78
CA PHE A 241 -15.52 2.77 -3.68
C PHE A 241 -14.51 1.68 -4.04
N ASN A 242 -14.39 1.32 -5.33
CA ASN A 242 -13.33 0.44 -5.78
C ASN A 242 -11.94 1.08 -5.63
N HIS A 243 -10.91 0.23 -5.53
CA HIS A 243 -9.54 0.71 -5.59
C HIS A 243 -9.28 1.35 -6.96
N GLU A 244 -8.44 2.38 -7.03
CA GLU A 244 -8.17 3.12 -8.27
C GLU A 244 -7.56 2.24 -9.39
N LEU A 245 -6.86 1.17 -8.98
CA LEU A 245 -6.27 0.16 -9.86
C LEU A 245 -7.06 -1.17 -9.86
N ALA A 246 -8.36 -1.15 -9.51
CA ALA A 246 -9.19 -2.35 -9.53
C ALA A 246 -9.52 -2.77 -10.97
N GLY A 247 -9.27 -4.04 -11.30
CA GLY A 247 -9.39 -4.58 -12.66
C GLY A 247 -8.12 -4.40 -13.52
N GLU A 248 -7.12 -3.65 -13.08
CA GLU A 248 -5.87 -3.44 -13.80
C GLU A 248 -4.89 -4.61 -13.66
N THR A 249 -4.21 -4.96 -14.75
CA THR A 249 -3.00 -5.80 -14.70
C THR A 249 -1.79 -4.89 -14.56
N LEU A 250 -1.00 -5.12 -13.51
CA LEU A 250 0.15 -4.29 -13.15
C LEU A 250 1.45 -4.95 -13.62
N TYR A 251 2.38 -4.15 -14.11
CA TYR A 251 3.68 -4.60 -14.61
C TYR A 251 4.78 -4.01 -13.74
N PHE A 252 5.69 -4.85 -13.28
CA PHE A 252 6.78 -4.44 -12.39
C PHE A 252 8.13 -4.78 -13.02
N GLU A 253 9.06 -3.83 -12.89
CA GLU A 253 10.51 -4.04 -13.03
C GLU A 253 11.08 -3.89 -11.61
N VAL A 254 11.77 -4.91 -11.09
CA VAL A 254 12.20 -4.96 -9.67
C VAL A 254 13.67 -5.37 -9.54
N VAL A 255 14.41 -4.68 -8.69
CA VAL A 255 15.75 -5.05 -8.24
C VAL A 255 15.72 -5.35 -6.73
N LEU A 256 16.23 -6.50 -6.31
CA LEU A 256 16.33 -6.86 -4.89
C LEU A 256 17.65 -6.37 -4.29
N GLU A 257 17.63 -5.29 -3.52
CA GLU A 257 18.83 -4.64 -2.98
C GLU A 257 19.40 -5.33 -1.75
N ASN A 258 18.55 -5.97 -0.91
CA ASN A 258 19.00 -6.59 0.33
C ASN A 258 18.05 -7.69 0.83
N ILE A 259 18.61 -8.68 1.55
CA ILE A 259 17.88 -9.70 2.30
C ILE A 259 18.43 -9.74 3.73
N THR A 260 17.62 -9.26 4.68
CA THR A 260 17.87 -9.41 6.12
C THR A 260 17.09 -10.61 6.66
N ARG A 261 17.82 -11.67 7.01
CA ARG A 261 17.27 -12.90 7.59
C ARG A 261 17.48 -12.91 9.11
N LEU A 262 16.42 -12.62 9.85
CA LEU A 262 16.43 -12.67 11.31
C LEU A 262 16.74 -14.08 11.79
N ARG A 263 17.62 -14.20 12.78
CA ARG A 263 17.81 -15.45 13.54
C ARG A 263 16.82 -15.45 14.70
N GLY A 264 16.53 -16.64 15.25
CA GLY A 264 15.40 -16.82 16.17
C GLY A 264 15.41 -15.84 17.35
N ASN A 265 14.22 -15.31 17.67
CA ASN A 265 13.88 -14.37 18.76
C ASN A 265 14.22 -12.87 18.56
N GLU A 266 14.58 -12.42 17.35
CA GLU A 266 14.57 -10.98 17.04
C GLU A 266 13.15 -10.48 16.70
N THR A 267 12.43 -9.98 17.70
CA THR A 267 11.23 -9.14 17.49
C THR A 267 11.62 -7.70 17.18
N LEU A 268 10.77 -7.00 16.43
CA LEU A 268 10.88 -5.55 16.14
C LEU A 268 10.67 -4.71 17.41
#